data_AF-A0A5D3FU44-F1
#
_entry.id   AF-A0A5D3FU44-F1
#
_cell.length_a   1.000
_cell.length_b   1.000
_cell.length_c   1.000
_cell.angle_alpha   90.00
_cell.angle_beta   90.00
_cell.angle_gamma   90.00
#
_symmetry.space_group_name_H-M   'P 1'
#
loop_
_entity.id
_entity.type
_entity.pdbx_description
1 polymer ?
#
loop_
_entity_poly.entity_id
_entity_poly.type
_entity_poly.pdbx_seq_one_letter_code
_entity_poly.pdbx_strand_id
1 'polypeptide(L)'
;MAPESMNGLPVTVLIVWALFAAGWGLVLLRLRGGLRGPDRGPALFAHAVTPAAAVLAFSLAGFGSLYATIALTAEWWALLAVTGFRPERLLSTGGLGRLAAWAAVTAAGTVAAVRLVFHV
;
A
#
# COMPACT_ATOMS: atom_id res chain seq x y z
N MET A 1 0.88 -0.35 -29.76
CA MET A 1 -0.53 -0.06 -29.46
C MET A 1 -0.54 0.78 -28.20
N ALA A 2 -0.92 2.04 -28.28
CA ALA A 2 -1.04 2.89 -27.10
C ALA A 2 -2.17 2.31 -26.23
N PRO A 3 -1.98 2.09 -24.91
CA PRO A 3 -3.09 1.70 -24.06
C PRO A 3 -4.02 2.92 -23.97
N GLU A 4 -5.04 2.93 -24.82
CA GLU A 4 -5.98 4.03 -24.94
C GLU A 4 -6.68 4.29 -23.60
N SER A 5 -6.71 5.56 -23.24
CA SER A 5 -7.29 6.08 -22.01
C SER A 5 -8.78 5.71 -21.91
N MET A 6 -9.18 5.05 -20.83
CA MET A 6 -10.58 5.10 -20.42
C MET A 6 -10.80 6.49 -19.81
N ASN A 7 -11.51 7.38 -20.51
CA ASN A 7 -11.89 8.73 -20.05
C ASN A 7 -10.74 9.73 -19.80
N GLY A 8 -9.63 9.65 -20.56
CA GLY A 8 -8.51 10.61 -20.45
C GLY A 8 -7.51 10.34 -19.31
N LEU A 9 -7.72 9.28 -18.53
CA LEU A 9 -6.74 8.79 -17.55
C LEU A 9 -5.87 7.69 -18.16
N PRO A 10 -4.54 7.71 -17.95
CA PRO A 10 -3.67 6.61 -18.38
C PRO A 10 -4.10 5.30 -17.72
N VAL A 11 -4.21 4.22 -18.51
CA VAL A 11 -4.57 2.87 -18.02
C VAL A 11 -3.69 2.44 -16.84
N THR A 12 -2.41 2.80 -16.86
CA THR A 12 -1.47 2.53 -15.76
C THR A 12 -1.91 3.13 -14.43
N VAL A 13 -2.49 4.34 -14.44
CA VAL A 13 -3.03 4.99 -13.23
C VAL A 13 -4.23 4.22 -12.69
N LEU A 14 -5.13 3.77 -13.58
CA LEU A 14 -6.29 2.96 -13.18
C LEU A 14 -5.85 1.62 -12.57
N ILE A 15 -4.82 0.97 -13.14
CA ILE A 15 -4.24 -0.25 -12.59
C ILE A 15 -3.66 0.00 -11.20
N VAL A 16 -2.91 1.09 -11.01
CA VAL A 16 -2.36 1.45 -9.68
C VAL A 16 -3.49 1.64 -8.67
N TRP A 17 -4.57 2.33 -9.02
CA TRP A 17 -5.71 2.52 -8.11
C TRP A 17 -6.44 1.21 -7.77
N ALA A 18 -6.60 0.31 -8.75
CA ALA A 18 -7.17 -1.00 -8.50
C ALA A 18 -6.29 -1.83 -7.54
N LEU A 19 -4.97 -1.86 -7.77
CA LEU A 19 -4.01 -2.54 -6.92
C LEU A 19 -3.93 -1.91 -5.52
N PHE A 20 -4.03 -0.58 -5.43
CA PHE A 20 -4.11 0.16 -4.18
C PHE A 20 -5.32 -0.28 -3.36
N ALA A 21 -6.51 -0.21 -3.94
CA ALA A 21 -7.75 -0.56 -3.25
C ALA A 21 -7.77 -2.04 -2.84
N ALA A 22 -7.29 -2.93 -3.72
CA ALA A 22 -7.18 -4.36 -3.43
C ALA A 22 -6.18 -4.66 -2.30
N GLY A 23 -4.99 -4.07 -2.35
CA GLY A 23 -3.96 -4.22 -1.32
C GLY A 23 -4.44 -3.73 0.05
N TRP A 24 -5.03 -2.53 0.09
CA TRP A 24 -5.63 -1.96 1.29
C TRP A 24 -6.70 -2.87 1.89
N GLY A 25 -7.66 -3.28 1.05
CA GLY A 25 -8.80 -4.08 1.44
C GLY A 25 -8.37 -5.46 1.94
N LEU A 26 -7.39 -6.09 1.27
CA LEU A 26 -6.89 -7.38 1.69
C LEU A 26 -6.17 -7.31 3.04
N VAL A 27 -5.33 -6.30 3.26
CA VAL A 27 -4.71 -6.07 4.58
C VAL A 27 -5.78 -5.84 5.65
N LEU A 28 -6.79 -5.01 5.37
CA LEU A 28 -7.90 -4.75 6.30
C LEU A 28 -8.64 -6.04 6.67
N LEU A 29 -9.00 -6.87 5.68
CA LEU A 29 -9.68 -8.14 5.89
C LEU A 29 -8.84 -9.10 6.72
N ARG A 30 -7.54 -9.19 6.43
CA ARG A 30 -6.61 -10.05 7.18
C ARG A 30 -6.42 -9.57 8.61
N LEU A 31 -6.22 -8.28 8.84
CA LEU A 31 -6.15 -7.70 10.18
C LEU A 31 -7.45 -7.93 10.96
N ARG A 32 -8.62 -7.77 10.33
CA ARG A 32 -9.93 -8.01 10.97
C ARG A 32 -10.07 -9.46 11.46
N GLY A 33 -9.52 -10.42 10.73
CA GLY A 33 -9.56 -11.85 11.08
C GLY A 33 -8.41 -12.34 11.97
N GLY A 34 -7.23 -11.70 11.89
CA GLY A 34 -6.01 -12.14 12.57
C GLY A 34 -5.73 -11.45 13.90
N LEU A 35 -6.03 -10.15 14.03
CA LEU A 35 -5.80 -9.40 15.27
C LEU A 35 -6.88 -9.70 16.32
N ARG A 36 -6.44 -9.89 17.56
CA ARG A 36 -7.28 -10.12 18.74
C ARG A 36 -6.79 -9.26 19.89
N GLY A 37 -7.67 -9.01 20.85
CA GLY A 37 -7.35 -8.22 22.04
C GLY A 37 -7.54 -6.71 21.87
N PRO A 38 -7.08 -5.92 22.85
CA PRO A 38 -7.40 -4.48 22.96
C PRO A 38 -6.86 -3.66 21.79
N ASP A 39 -5.74 -4.07 21.18
CA ASP A 39 -5.09 -3.33 20.11
C ASP A 39 -5.82 -3.44 18.75
N ARG A 40 -6.81 -4.34 18.64
CA ARG A 40 -7.53 -4.58 17.38
C ARG A 40 -8.26 -3.32 16.89
N GLY A 41 -8.99 -2.64 17.77
CA GLY A 41 -9.76 -1.44 17.41
C GLY A 41 -8.85 -0.33 16.86
N PRO A 42 -7.85 0.12 17.64
CA PRO A 42 -6.88 1.11 17.21
C PRO A 42 -6.16 0.75 15.91
N ALA A 43 -5.70 -0.50 15.75
CA ALA A 43 -4.99 -0.94 14.55
C ALA A 43 -5.88 -0.90 13.30
N LEU A 44 -7.14 -1.34 13.41
CA LEU A 44 -8.09 -1.29 12.30
C LEU A 44 -8.48 0.15 11.93
N PHE A 45 -8.66 1.00 12.93
CA PHE A 45 -8.94 2.41 12.71
C PHE A 45 -7.76 3.12 12.02
N ALA A 46 -6.55 2.91 12.53
CA ALA A 46 -5.33 3.45 11.93
C ALA A 46 -5.21 3.05 10.45
N HIS A 47 -5.33 1.74 10.15
CA HIS A 47 -5.27 1.24 8.77
C HIS A 47 -6.39 1.78 7.87
N ALA A 48 -7.58 2.00 8.42
CA ALA A 48 -8.70 2.55 7.67
C ALA A 48 -8.49 4.04 7.31
N VAL A 49 -7.86 4.83 8.19
CA VAL A 49 -7.62 6.26 7.96
C VAL A 49 -6.32 6.54 7.20
N THR A 50 -5.35 5.61 7.20
CA THR A 50 -4.06 5.75 6.49
C THR A 50 -4.19 6.24 5.05
N PRO A 51 -5.08 5.69 4.19
CA PRO A 51 -5.20 6.14 2.80
C PRO A 51 -5.53 7.63 2.69
N ALA A 52 -6.54 8.09 3.44
CA ALA A 52 -7.00 9.46 3.40
C ALA A 52 -5.94 10.42 3.97
N ALA A 53 -5.33 10.04 5.10
CA ALA A 53 -4.29 10.83 5.75
C ALA A 53 -3.05 11.00 4.84
N ALA A 54 -2.60 9.92 4.20
CA ALA A 54 -1.45 9.95 3.30
C ALA A 54 -1.71 10.79 2.04
N VAL A 55 -2.88 10.61 1.41
CA VAL A 55 -3.25 11.42 0.24
C VAL A 55 -3.30 12.90 0.60
N LEU A 56 -3.95 13.24 1.72
CA LEU A 56 -4.02 14.63 2.18
C LEU A 56 -2.63 15.21 2.47
N ALA A 57 -1.76 14.46 3.15
CA ALA A 57 -0.40 14.90 3.46
C ALA A 57 0.42 15.18 2.19
N PHE A 58 0.38 14.29 1.20
CA PHE A 58 1.10 14.49 -0.06
C PHE A 58 0.52 15.61 -0.92
N SER A 59 -0.81 15.80 -0.88
CA SER A 59 -1.46 16.94 -1.52
C SER A 59 -1.00 18.27 -0.88
N LEU A 60 -0.94 18.35 0.44
CA LEU A 60 -0.47 19.55 1.16
C LEU A 60 1.02 19.83 0.93
N ALA A 61 1.84 18.79 0.77
CA ALA A 61 3.26 18.91 0.48
C ALA A 61 3.57 19.24 -1.00
N GLY A 62 2.57 19.32 -1.87
CA GLY A 62 2.75 19.68 -3.29
C GLY A 62 3.18 18.54 -4.22
N PHE A 63 3.26 17.30 -3.72
CA PHE A 63 3.63 16.13 -4.53
C PHE A 63 2.44 15.51 -5.29
N GLY A 64 1.20 15.79 -4.86
CA GLY A 64 -0.01 15.20 -5.44
C GLY A 64 -0.26 13.76 -5.01
N SER A 65 -1.48 13.26 -5.26
CA SER A 65 -1.95 11.98 -4.71
C SER A 65 -1.31 10.74 -5.35
N LEU A 66 -0.78 10.85 -6.58
CA LEU A 66 -0.28 9.71 -7.33
C LEU A 66 0.94 9.05 -6.65
N TYR A 67 1.93 9.83 -6.21
CA TYR A 67 3.09 9.29 -5.51
C TYR A 67 2.70 8.58 -4.21
N ALA A 68 1.76 9.16 -3.44
CA ALA A 68 1.22 8.53 -2.25
C ALA A 68 0.56 7.19 -2.56
N THR A 69 -0.30 7.15 -3.60
CA THR A 69 -0.97 5.90 -4.00
C THR A 69 0.02 4.84 -4.48
N ILE A 70 1.08 5.20 -5.20
CA ILE A 70 2.12 4.25 -5.63
C ILE A 70 2.83 3.66 -4.40
N ALA A 71 3.31 4.51 -3.50
CA ALA A 71 4.06 4.08 -2.31
C ALA A 71 3.20 3.17 -1.40
N LEU A 72 1.98 3.59 -1.08
CA LEU A 72 1.05 2.80 -0.26
C LEU A 72 0.65 1.47 -0.92
N THR A 73 0.48 1.45 -2.25
CA THR A 73 0.23 0.21 -2.98
C THR A 73 1.39 -0.75 -2.76
N ALA A 74 2.62 -0.30 -3.00
CA ALA A 74 3.81 -1.12 -2.78
C ALA A 74 3.91 -1.58 -1.33
N GLU A 75 3.61 -0.71 -0.37
CA GLU A 75 3.66 -0.99 1.06
C GLU A 75 2.73 -2.14 1.50
N TRP A 76 1.46 -2.13 1.05
CA TRP A 76 0.50 -3.16 1.42
C TRP A 76 0.80 -4.51 0.75
N TRP A 77 1.18 -4.51 -0.52
CA TRP A 77 1.56 -5.74 -1.21
C TRP A 77 2.86 -6.32 -0.64
N ALA A 78 3.85 -5.48 -0.30
CA ALA A 78 5.06 -5.90 0.40
C ALA A 78 4.74 -6.49 1.78
N LEU A 79 3.84 -5.86 2.53
CA LEU A 79 3.42 -6.36 3.85
C LEU A 79 2.82 -7.77 3.73
N LEU A 80 1.90 -7.96 2.78
CA LEU A 80 1.28 -9.27 2.52
C LEU A 80 2.32 -10.31 2.10
N ALA A 81 3.24 -9.97 1.20
CA ALA A 81 4.29 -10.87 0.72
C ALA A 81 5.23 -11.29 1.86
N VAL A 82 5.77 -10.33 2.62
CA VAL A 82 6.76 -10.58 3.69
C VAL A 82 6.14 -11.26 4.91
N THR A 83 4.84 -11.10 5.15
CA THR A 83 4.15 -11.76 6.27
C THR A 83 3.45 -13.06 5.89
N GLY A 84 3.40 -13.41 4.60
CA GLY A 84 2.65 -14.57 4.10
C GLY A 84 1.14 -14.41 4.29
N PHE A 85 0.61 -13.24 3.93
CA PHE A 85 -0.81 -12.85 4.05
C PHE A 85 -1.35 -12.83 5.50
N ARG A 86 -0.46 -12.58 6.46
CA ARG A 86 -0.75 -12.50 7.89
C ARG A 86 -0.13 -11.23 8.49
N PRO A 87 -0.64 -10.04 8.14
CA PRO A 87 0.00 -8.76 8.45
C PRO A 87 0.29 -8.56 9.94
N GLU A 88 -0.51 -9.16 10.83
CA GLU A 88 -0.28 -9.16 12.28
C GLU A 88 1.11 -9.71 12.68
N ARG A 89 1.68 -10.60 11.86
CA ARG A 89 3.01 -11.19 12.10
C ARG A 89 4.14 -10.19 12.04
N LEU A 90 3.96 -9.05 11.39
CA LEU A 90 4.98 -8.01 11.36
C LEU A 90 5.27 -7.50 12.78
N LEU A 91 4.25 -7.39 13.64
CA LEU A 91 4.38 -6.88 15.00
C LEU A 91 4.46 -8.00 16.04
N SER A 92 3.67 -9.08 15.88
CA SER A 92 3.58 -10.13 16.91
C SER A 92 4.77 -11.09 16.93
N THR A 93 5.41 -11.30 15.77
CA THR A 93 6.51 -12.27 15.58
C THR A 93 7.64 -11.71 14.72
N GLY A 94 7.48 -10.50 14.20
CA GLY A 94 8.39 -9.87 13.26
C GLY A 94 9.41 -9.06 14.04
N GLY A 95 10.60 -9.60 14.18
CA GLY A 95 11.74 -8.82 14.63
C GLY A 95 12.20 -7.82 13.55
N LEU A 96 13.26 -7.07 13.87
CA LEU A 96 13.87 -6.07 12.98
C LEU A 96 14.16 -6.60 11.57
N GLY A 97 14.53 -7.88 11.42
CA GLY A 97 14.78 -8.49 10.11
C GLY A 97 13.54 -8.52 9.20
N ARG A 98 12.35 -8.81 9.75
CA ARG A 98 11.10 -8.80 8.96
C ARG A 98 10.68 -7.38 8.61
N LEU A 99 10.89 -6.44 9.54
CA LEU A 99 10.66 -5.01 9.29
C LEU A 99 11.57 -4.49 8.18
N ALA A 100 12.86 -4.84 8.22
CA ALA A 100 13.83 -4.49 7.19
C ALA A 100 13.46 -5.11 5.84
N ALA A 101 13.04 -6.38 5.81
CA ALA A 101 12.58 -7.03 4.59
C ALA A 101 11.36 -6.32 4.00
N TRP A 102 10.36 -6.00 4.83
CA TRP A 102 9.19 -5.23 4.40
C TRP A 102 9.60 -3.85 3.84
N ALA A 103 10.43 -3.09 4.55
CA ALA A 103 10.90 -1.79 4.09
C ALA A 103 11.66 -1.87 2.76
N ALA A 104 12.55 -2.87 2.60
CA ALA A 104 13.31 -3.09 1.38
C ALA A 104 12.40 -3.43 0.19
N VAL A 105 11.43 -4.33 0.39
CA VAL A 105 10.46 -4.72 -0.66
C VAL A 105 9.56 -3.55 -1.03
N THR A 106 9.10 -2.76 -0.05
CA THR A 106 8.32 -1.54 -0.28
C THR A 106 9.11 -0.53 -1.10
N ALA A 107 10.36 -0.27 -0.75
CA ALA A 107 11.22 0.68 -1.46
C ALA A 107 11.47 0.23 -2.91
N ALA A 108 11.83 -1.04 -3.11
CA ALA A 108 12.05 -1.60 -4.44
C ALA A 108 10.78 -1.55 -5.30
N GLY A 109 9.63 -1.95 -4.73
CA GLY A 109 8.33 -1.91 -5.39
C GLY A 109 7.91 -0.49 -5.77
N THR A 110 8.12 0.48 -4.88
CA THR A 110 7.83 1.90 -5.13
C THR A 110 8.66 2.43 -6.29
N VAL A 111 9.98 2.20 -6.28
CA VAL A 111 10.87 2.65 -7.37
C VAL A 111 10.49 2.01 -8.70
N ALA A 112 10.21 0.71 -8.70
CA ALA A 112 9.79 -0.01 -9.90
C ALA A 112 8.46 0.54 -10.46
N ALA A 113 7.47 0.75 -9.59
CA ALA A 113 6.17 1.28 -9.99
C ALA A 113 6.25 2.73 -10.48
N VAL A 114 7.04 3.60 -9.83
CA VAL A 114 7.29 4.97 -10.32
C VAL A 114 7.90 4.93 -11.72
N ARG A 115 8.93 4.10 -11.94
CA ARG A 115 9.52 3.96 -13.28
C ARG A 115 8.50 3.49 -14.31
N LEU A 116 7.69 2.48 -13.96
CA LEU A 116 6.68 1.93 -14.86
C LEU A 116 5.53 2.91 -15.16
N VAL A 117 5.15 3.77 -14.21
CA VAL A 117 4.06 4.74 -14.43
C VAL A 117 4.53 5.94 -15.24
N PHE A 118 5.77 6.40 -15.02
CA PHE A 118 6.27 7.65 -15.63
C PHE A 118 7.20 7.46 -16.83
N HIS A 119 7.70 6.25 -17.11
CA HIS A 119 8.58 5.96 -18.26
C HIS A 119 7.94 5.00 -19.28
N VAL A 120 6.63 4.73 -19.17
CA VAL A 120 5.84 3.98 -20.17
C VAL A 120 5.06 4.96 -21.04
#